data_AF-A0A0C3G951-F1
#
_entry.id   AF-A0A0C3G951-F1
#
_cell.length_a   1.000
_cell.length_b   1.000
_cell.length_c   1.000
_cell.angle_alpha   90.00
_cell.angle_beta   90.00
_cell.angle_gamma   90.00
#
_symmetry.space_group_name_H-M   'P 1'
#
loop_
_entity.id
_entity.type
_entity.pdbx_description
1 polymer ?
#
loop_
_entity_poly.entity_id
_entity_poly.type
_entity_poly.pdbx_seq_one_letter_code
_entity_poly.pdbx_strand_id
1 'polypeptide(L)'
;MPTLALANGLWIGEIPDELQDLTYAEQLLIARVRHNRCIVKVSSGMSKMRANAISFSNPMPKICNVLPPPVEEMDEVLAFIYTGPCKPTKADFKRTPLLVRCLKVSKALHWLKLNHVDYYDCEISARNLASYPEEGPPVVVDYHPSS
;
A
#
# COMPACT_ATOMS: atom_id res chain seq x y z
N MET A 1 2.74 22.18 27.01
CA MET A 1 2.66 20.78 26.52
C MET A 1 3.73 20.58 25.46
N PRO A 2 4.40 19.40 25.39
CA PRO A 2 5.33 19.09 24.30
C PRO A 2 4.66 19.24 22.94
N THR A 3 5.35 19.74 21.92
CA THR A 3 4.78 19.99 20.59
C THR A 3 4.23 18.74 19.91
N LEU A 4 4.83 17.57 20.16
CA LEU A 4 4.42 16.28 19.60
C LEU A 4 3.59 15.41 20.58
N ALA A 5 3.01 16.02 21.62
CA ALA A 5 2.17 15.27 22.54
C ALA A 5 0.86 14.83 21.86
N LEU A 6 0.41 13.61 22.15
CA LEU A 6 -0.87 13.05 21.67
C LEU A 6 -2.06 13.96 22.01
N ALA A 7 -1.99 14.66 23.14
CA ALA A 7 -2.97 15.64 23.61
C ALA A 7 -3.14 16.86 22.68
N ASN A 8 -2.21 17.11 21.74
CA ASN A 8 -2.30 18.21 20.77
C ASN A 8 -3.13 17.84 19.53
N GLY A 9 -4.15 16.98 19.67
CA GLY A 9 -4.96 16.50 18.55
C GLY A 9 -4.25 15.50 17.64
N LEU A 10 -3.14 14.90 18.10
CA LEU A 10 -2.43 13.82 17.40
C LEU A 10 -2.96 12.43 17.77
N TRP A 11 -3.88 12.34 18.73
CA TRP A 11 -4.58 11.12 19.10
C TRP A 11 -5.83 10.94 18.24
N ILE A 12 -5.86 9.87 17.42
CA ILE A 12 -6.96 9.57 16.49
C ILE A 12 -8.06 8.74 17.17
N GLY A 13 -7.77 8.08 18.29
CA GLY A 13 -8.68 7.13 18.94
C GLY A 13 -8.29 5.68 18.68
N GLU A 14 -9.23 4.78 18.97
CA GLU A 14 -9.10 3.38 18.60
C GLU A 14 -9.29 3.23 17.09
N ILE A 15 -8.41 2.44 16.47
CA ILE A 15 -8.48 2.13 15.05
C ILE A 15 -9.46 0.97 14.89
N PRO A 16 -10.47 1.08 14.00
CA PRO A 16 -11.44 0.01 13.78
C PRO A 16 -10.77 -1.22 13.15
N ASP A 17 -11.33 -2.40 13.42
CA ASP A 17 -10.80 -3.70 12.96
C ASP A 17 -10.57 -3.75 11.45
N GLU A 18 -11.41 -3.09 10.65
CA GLU A 18 -11.30 -3.04 9.19
C GLU A 18 -10.11 -2.22 8.70
N LEU A 19 -9.66 -1.22 9.46
CA LEU A 19 -8.51 -0.36 9.13
C LEU A 19 -7.23 -0.80 9.84
N GLN A 20 -7.32 -1.72 10.80
CA GLN A 20 -6.18 -2.24 11.52
C GLN A 20 -5.33 -3.17 10.63
N ASP A 21 -4.01 -3.17 10.84
CA ASP A 21 -3.03 -4.05 10.18
C ASP A 21 -3.05 -4.00 8.64
N LEU A 22 -3.42 -2.86 8.04
CA LEU A 22 -3.29 -2.65 6.60
C LEU A 22 -1.82 -2.55 6.21
N THR A 23 -1.41 -3.28 5.17
CA THR A 23 -0.05 -3.16 4.60
C THR A 23 0.09 -1.82 3.89
N TYR A 24 1.33 -1.41 3.60
CA TYR A 24 1.57 -0.14 2.90
C TYR A 24 0.89 -0.11 1.52
N ALA A 25 0.91 -1.24 0.80
CA ALA A 25 0.19 -1.36 -0.46
C ALA A 25 -1.34 -1.30 -0.30
N GLU A 26 -1.89 -1.90 0.75
CA GLU A 26 -3.33 -1.81 1.06
C GLU A 26 -3.74 -0.37 1.43
N GLN A 27 -2.89 0.36 2.17
CA GLN A 27 -3.10 1.77 2.48
C GLN A 27 -3.12 2.64 1.21
N LEU A 28 -2.22 2.38 0.27
CA LEU A 28 -2.22 3.07 -1.03
C LEU A 28 -3.51 2.78 -1.82
N LEU A 29 -4.03 1.56 -1.74
CA LEU A 29 -5.25 1.14 -2.42
C LEU A 29 -6.51 1.82 -1.91
N ILE A 30 -6.60 2.06 -0.60
CA ILE A 30 -7.74 2.75 0.00
C ILE A 30 -7.59 4.27 -0.02
N ALA A 31 -6.41 4.81 -0.36
CA ALA A 31 -6.18 6.25 -0.32
C ALA A 31 -6.86 6.97 -1.49
N ARG A 32 -7.80 7.86 -1.16
CA ARG A 32 -8.46 8.76 -2.11
C ARG A 32 -7.51 9.75 -2.79
N VAL A 33 -6.54 10.28 -2.04
CA VAL A 33 -5.58 11.28 -2.52
C VAL A 33 -4.17 10.75 -2.42
N ARG A 34 -3.46 10.72 -3.55
CA ARG A 34 -2.09 10.20 -3.64
C ARG A 34 -1.10 11.32 -3.89
N HIS A 35 -0.33 11.63 -2.87
CA HIS A 35 0.67 12.69 -2.90
C HIS A 35 2.10 12.17 -3.03
N ASN A 36 2.35 10.85 -2.97
CA ASN A 36 3.70 10.28 -3.02
C ASN A 36 3.79 9.14 -4.04
N ARG A 37 4.97 9.02 -4.64
CA ARG A 37 5.46 7.78 -5.27
C ARG A 37 6.51 7.16 -4.34
N CYS A 38 6.52 5.85 -4.24
CA CYS A 38 7.39 5.10 -3.37
C CYS A 38 8.18 4.05 -4.16
N ILE A 39 9.50 4.07 -4.03
CA ILE A 39 10.37 3.02 -4.54
C ILE A 39 10.87 2.24 -3.35
N VAL A 40 10.60 0.94 -3.33
CA VAL A 40 11.07 0.05 -2.28
C VAL A 40 12.14 -0.88 -2.88
N LYS A 41 13.38 -0.70 -2.44
CA LYS A 41 14.51 -1.57 -2.79
C LYS A 41 14.75 -2.56 -1.67
N VAL A 42 14.56 -3.84 -1.96
CA VAL A 42 14.87 -4.93 -1.05
C VAL A 42 16.16 -5.59 -1.48
N SER A 43 17.09 -5.70 -0.53
CA SER A 43 18.29 -6.51 -0.64
C SER A 43 18.15 -7.70 0.30
N SER A 44 18.17 -8.91 -0.25
CA SER A 44 18.14 -10.14 0.52
C SER A 44 19.50 -10.83 0.43
N GLY A 45 20.18 -10.94 1.58
CA GLY A 45 21.30 -11.85 1.75
C GLY A 45 20.81 -13.20 2.31
N MET A 46 21.64 -14.24 2.24
CA MET A 46 21.28 -15.62 2.63
C MET A 46 20.49 -15.74 3.95
N SER A 47 20.76 -14.89 4.95
CA SER A 47 20.10 -14.93 6.26
C SER A 47 19.29 -13.66 6.62
N LYS A 48 19.48 -12.54 5.93
CA LYS A 48 18.88 -11.24 6.32
C LYS A 48 18.32 -10.48 5.11
N MET A 49 17.09 -9.99 5.27
CA MET A 49 16.46 -9.04 4.36
C MET A 49 16.63 -7.61 4.90
N ARG A 50 17.07 -6.69 4.05
CA ARG A 50 17.08 -5.24 4.30
C ARG A 50 16.26 -4.57 3.21
N ALA A 51 15.44 -3.59 3.59
CA ALA A 51 14.60 -2.84 2.68
C ALA A 51 14.86 -1.34 2.87
N ASN A 52 15.01 -0.60 1.78
CA ASN A 52 15.03 0.84 1.76
C ASN A 52 13.79 1.34 1.00
N ALA A 53 13.03 2.25 1.59
CA ALA A 53 11.91 2.91 0.95
C ALA A 53 12.29 4.38 0.65
N ILE A 54 12.13 4.80 -0.59
CA ILE A 54 12.38 6.17 -1.06
C ILE A 54 11.04 6.72 -1.54
N SER A 55 10.49 7.67 -0.78
CA SER A 55 9.23 8.33 -1.12
C SER A 55 9.49 9.74 -1.62
N PHE A 56 8.91 10.09 -2.75
CA PHE A 56 8.99 11.43 -3.33
C PHE A 56 7.59 11.94 -3.69
N SER A 57 7.40 13.26 -3.56
CA SER A 57 6.10 13.87 -3.79
C SER A 57 5.71 13.81 -5.27
N ASN A 58 4.44 13.50 -5.52
CA ASN A 58 3.83 13.60 -6.83
C ASN A 58 3.67 15.08 -7.18
N PRO A 59 4.17 15.52 -8.35
CA PRO A 59 4.01 16.92 -8.79
C PRO A 59 2.54 17.30 -9.01
N MET A 60 1.67 16.31 -9.25
CA MET A 60 0.22 16.48 -9.37
C MET A 60 -0.47 15.40 -8.53
N PRO A 61 -1.13 15.75 -7.40
CA PRO A 61 -1.86 14.77 -6.61
C PRO A 61 -3.03 14.22 -7.41
N LYS A 62 -3.09 12.90 -7.57
CA LYS A 62 -4.24 12.24 -8.19
C LYS A 62 -5.34 12.08 -7.14
N ILE A 63 -6.54 12.56 -7.47
CA ILE A 63 -7.76 12.37 -6.67
C ILE A 63 -8.56 11.26 -7.35
N CYS A 64 -8.68 10.13 -6.68
CA CYS A 64 -9.38 8.95 -7.19
C CYS A 64 -10.82 8.96 -6.66
N ASN A 65 -11.80 9.10 -7.56
CA ASN A 65 -13.22 8.95 -7.19
C ASN A 65 -13.70 7.50 -7.30
N VAL A 66 -12.90 6.63 -7.93
CA VAL A 66 -13.15 5.19 -8.05
C VAL A 66 -12.02 4.46 -7.33
N LEU A 67 -12.36 3.65 -6.32
CA LEU A 67 -11.42 2.86 -5.54
C LEU A 67 -11.77 1.37 -5.54
N PRO A 68 -10.80 0.46 -5.44
CA PRO A 68 -9.36 0.71 -5.63
C PRO A 68 -9.09 1.21 -7.06
N PRO A 69 -7.93 1.83 -7.33
CA PRO A 69 -7.51 2.13 -8.70
C PRO A 69 -7.37 0.83 -9.52
N PRO A 70 -7.25 0.92 -10.85
CA PRO A 70 -6.77 -0.19 -11.66
C PRO A 70 -5.31 -0.54 -11.29
N VAL A 71 -4.92 -1.81 -11.48
CA VAL A 71 -3.60 -2.33 -11.07
C VAL A 71 -2.46 -1.62 -11.81
N GLU A 72 -2.69 -1.21 -13.05
CA GLU A 72 -1.74 -0.51 -13.91
C GLU A 72 -1.35 0.86 -13.35
N GLU A 73 -2.27 1.53 -12.63
CA GLU A 73 -1.96 2.79 -11.95
C GLU A 73 -1.07 2.60 -10.72
N MET A 74 -1.00 1.38 -10.17
CA MET A 74 -0.15 1.08 -9.04
C MET A 74 1.33 1.10 -9.42
N ASP A 75 1.67 0.62 -10.62
CA ASP A 75 3.05 0.62 -11.12
C ASP A 75 3.61 2.05 -11.26
N GLU A 76 2.74 3.07 -11.41
CA GLU A 76 3.18 4.48 -11.45
C GLU A 76 3.57 5.04 -10.07
N VAL A 77 2.95 4.52 -9.00
CA VAL A 77 3.10 5.06 -7.64
C VAL A 77 3.95 4.18 -6.74
N LEU A 78 4.13 2.92 -7.09
CA LEU A 78 4.87 1.95 -6.31
C LEU A 78 5.75 1.11 -7.22
N ALA A 79 7.07 1.24 -7.05
CA ALA A 79 8.02 0.38 -7.74
C ALA A 79 8.77 -0.48 -6.71
N PHE A 80 8.93 -1.77 -7.02
CA PHE A 80 9.65 -2.70 -6.15
C PHE A 80 10.83 -3.33 -6.87
N ILE A 81 12.01 -3.15 -6.27
CA ILE A 81 13.26 -3.67 -6.80
C ILE A 81 13.81 -4.68 -5.80
N TYR A 82 13.88 -5.94 -6.20
CA TYR A 82 14.50 -7.00 -5.43
C TYR A 82 15.92 -7.27 -5.92
N THR A 83 16.86 -7.28 -4.99
CA THR A 83 18.28 -7.56 -5.23
C THR A 83 18.71 -8.72 -4.35
N GLY A 84 19.31 -9.75 -4.93
CA GLY A 84 19.76 -10.92 -4.17
C GLY A 84 20.36 -12.02 -5.06
N PRO A 85 20.84 -13.12 -4.45
CA PRO A 85 21.42 -14.24 -5.18
C PRO A 85 20.36 -15.11 -5.87
N CYS A 86 19.13 -15.12 -5.36
CA CYS A 86 18.02 -15.91 -5.86
C CYS A 86 16.77 -15.05 -6.07
N LYS A 87 15.92 -15.46 -7.02
CA LYS A 87 14.60 -14.85 -7.24
C LYS A 87 13.76 -14.94 -5.96
N PRO A 88 12.97 -13.89 -5.64
CA PRO A 88 12.13 -13.88 -4.45
C PRO A 88 11.05 -14.98 -4.51
N THR A 89 10.83 -15.64 -3.37
CA THR A 89 9.78 -16.63 -3.18
C THR A 89 8.51 -16.01 -2.60
N LYS A 90 7.39 -16.74 -2.61
CA LYS A 90 6.15 -16.31 -1.91
C LYS A 90 6.39 -16.02 -0.42
N ALA A 91 7.29 -16.76 0.23
CA ALA A 91 7.64 -16.54 1.63
C ALA A 91 8.40 -15.22 1.84
N ASP A 92 9.21 -14.80 0.87
CA ASP A 92 9.89 -13.50 0.92
C ASP A 92 8.88 -12.35 0.81
N PHE A 93 7.90 -12.45 -0.08
CA PHE A 93 6.86 -11.43 -0.23
C PHE A 93 6.01 -11.25 1.03
N LYS A 94 5.72 -12.33 1.76
CA LYS A 94 5.00 -12.26 3.06
C LYS A 94 5.72 -11.44 4.12
N ARG A 95 7.04 -11.27 3.99
CA ARG A 95 7.87 -10.48 4.90
C ARG A 95 8.02 -9.03 4.46
N THR A 96 7.40 -8.64 3.34
CA THR A 96 7.44 -7.28 2.80
C THR A 96 6.11 -6.55 3.03
N PRO A 97 6.11 -5.21 3.17
CA PRO A 97 4.89 -4.42 3.38
C PRO A 97 4.03 -4.26 2.12
N LEU A 98 4.22 -5.11 1.10
CA LEU A 98 3.69 -4.94 -0.26
C LEU A 98 2.59 -5.91 -0.61
N LEU A 99 2.38 -6.90 0.27
CA LEU A 99 1.37 -7.91 0.07
C LEU A 99 -0.01 -7.28 0.25
N VAL A 100 -0.83 -7.36 -0.79
CA VAL A 100 -2.21 -6.92 -0.79
C VAL A 100 -3.11 -8.12 -0.54
N ARG A 101 -4.05 -7.96 0.39
CA ARG A 101 -5.18 -8.87 0.61
C ARG A 101 -6.44 -8.19 0.10
N CYS A 102 -6.94 -8.61 -1.07
CA CYS A 102 -8.05 -7.94 -1.73
C CYS A 102 -9.32 -7.87 -0.85
N LEU A 103 -9.61 -8.93 -0.09
CA LEU A 103 -10.72 -8.95 0.87
C LEU A 103 -10.59 -7.89 1.96
N LYS A 104 -9.37 -7.60 2.41
CA LYS A 104 -9.12 -6.61 3.45
C LYS A 104 -9.32 -5.19 2.92
N VAL A 105 -8.82 -4.93 1.71
CA VAL A 105 -9.04 -3.66 1.00
C VAL A 105 -10.53 -3.41 0.79
N SER A 106 -11.29 -4.43 0.35
CA SER A 106 -12.73 -4.33 0.16
C SER A 106 -13.46 -3.94 1.46
N LYS A 107 -13.17 -4.65 2.57
CA LYS A 107 -13.75 -4.33 3.88
C LYS A 107 -13.42 -2.90 4.34
N ALA A 108 -12.15 -2.50 4.20
CA ALA A 108 -11.70 -1.16 4.56
C ALA A 108 -12.42 -0.08 3.73
N LEU A 109 -12.57 -0.25 2.41
CA LEU A 109 -13.28 0.70 1.56
C LEU A 109 -14.77 0.81 1.91
N HIS A 110 -15.44 -0.31 2.16
CA HIS A 110 -16.84 -0.30 2.57
C HIS A 110 -17.03 0.38 3.93
N TRP A 111 -16.12 0.13 4.88
CA TRP A 111 -16.13 0.81 6.17
C TRP A 111 -15.91 2.33 6.01
N LEU A 112 -14.92 2.74 5.21
CA LEU A 112 -14.64 4.17 4.97
C LEU A 112 -15.83 4.87 4.31
N LYS A 113 -16.48 4.25 3.33
CA LYS A 113 -17.65 4.84 2.67
C LYS A 113 -18.83 5.06 3.62
N LEU A 114 -18.99 4.19 4.62
CA LEU A 114 -20.06 4.31 5.62
C LEU A 114 -19.73 5.36 6.70
N ASN A 115 -18.45 5.48 7.07
CA ASN A 115 -18.05 6.20 8.28
C ASN A 115 -17.28 7.52 8.03
N HIS A 116 -16.82 7.77 6.81
CA HIS A 116 -15.95 8.93 6.51
C HIS A 116 -16.54 9.79 5.40
N VAL A 117 -16.74 11.09 5.70
CA VAL A 117 -17.36 12.06 4.77
C VAL A 117 -16.60 12.15 3.45
N ASP A 118 -15.26 12.12 3.48
CA ASP A 118 -14.43 12.15 2.27
C ASP A 118 -14.48 10.87 1.43
N TYR A 119 -15.25 9.85 1.81
CA TYR A 119 -15.42 8.62 1.02
C TYR A 119 -16.86 8.39 0.59
N TYR A 120 -17.79 9.28 0.96
CA TYR A 120 -19.22 9.13 0.67
C TYR A 120 -19.51 9.05 -0.84
N ASP A 121 -18.88 9.93 -1.62
CA ASP A 121 -19.00 10.01 -3.07
C ASP A 121 -18.04 9.09 -3.83
N CYS A 122 -17.21 8.31 -3.12
CA CYS A 122 -16.30 7.37 -3.74
C CYS A 122 -17.05 6.14 -4.26
N GLU A 123 -16.83 5.78 -5.52
CA GLU A 123 -17.33 4.54 -6.10
C GLU A 123 -16.38 3.38 -5.76
N ILE A 124 -16.93 2.25 -5.30
CA ILE A 124 -16.15 1.04 -5.01
C ILE A 124 -16.26 0.12 -6.23
N SER A 125 -15.20 0.04 -7.04
CA SER A 125 -15.18 -0.75 -8.27
C SER A 125 -14.89 -2.22 -7.97
N ALA A 126 -15.93 -3.07 -8.10
CA ALA A 126 -15.79 -4.52 -8.02
C ALA A 126 -14.88 -5.07 -9.13
N ARG A 127 -14.89 -4.45 -10.32
CA ARG A 127 -14.01 -4.81 -11.44
C ARG A 127 -12.54 -4.60 -11.07
N ASN A 128 -12.21 -3.48 -10.44
CA ASN A 128 -10.84 -3.18 -10.04
C ASN A 128 -10.41 -4.11 -8.90
N LEU A 129 -11.27 -4.36 -7.91
CA LEU A 129 -11.01 -5.35 -6.84
C LEU A 129 -10.67 -6.73 -7.43
N ALA A 130 -11.42 -7.17 -8.44
CA ALA A 130 -11.21 -8.46 -9.10
C ALA A 130 -9.90 -8.52 -9.92
N SER A 131 -9.31 -7.38 -10.27
CA SER A 131 -8.01 -7.35 -10.99
C SER A 131 -6.82 -7.62 -10.07
N TYR A 132 -6.97 -7.42 -8.75
CA TYR A 132 -5.91 -7.69 -7.78
C TYR A 132 -5.84 -9.17 -7.41
N PRO A 133 -4.63 -9.68 -7.09
CA PRO A 133 -4.51 -11.02 -6.51
C PRO A 133 -5.24 -11.09 -5.16
N GLU A 134 -5.78 -12.27 -4.82
CA GLU A 134 -6.39 -12.50 -3.51
C GLU A 134 -5.39 -12.23 -2.37
N GLU A 135 -4.15 -12.70 -2.54
CA GLU A 135 -3.01 -12.47 -1.67
C GLU A 135 -1.72 -12.40 -2.50
N GLY A 136 -1.12 -11.20 -2.63
CA GLY A 136 0.13 -11.06 -3.40
C GLY A 136 0.57 -9.60 -3.62
N PRO A 137 1.75 -9.39 -4.23
CA PRO A 137 2.20 -8.06 -4.63
C PRO A 137 1.31 -7.52 -5.76
N PRO A 138 0.86 -6.25 -5.70
CA PRO A 138 0.02 -5.64 -6.72
C PRO A 138 0.80 -5.05 -7.90
N VAL A 139 2.14 -5.03 -7.84
CA VAL A 139 3.02 -4.43 -8.84
C VAL A 139 4.05 -5.45 -9.32
N VAL A 140 4.58 -5.21 -10.52
CA VAL A 140 5.67 -6.03 -11.06
C VAL A 140 6.92 -5.84 -10.19
N VAL A 141 7.54 -6.96 -9.84
CA VAL A 141 8.75 -7.01 -9.02
C VAL A 141 9.96 -7.13 -9.94
N ASP A 142 10.75 -6.07 -10.03
CA ASP A 142 12.00 -6.11 -10.80
C ASP A 142 13.06 -6.88 -10.00
N TYR A 143 13.80 -7.78 -10.65
CA TYR A 143 14.81 -8.61 -10.02
C TYR A 143 16.18 -8.39 -10.65
N HIS A 144 17.12 -7.93 -9.84
CA HIS A 144 18.52 -7.83 -10.22
C HIS A 144 19.38 -8.81 -9.40
N PRO A 145 20.15 -9.69 -10.05
CA PRO A 145 21.12 -10.51 -9.34
C PRO A 145 22.15 -9.60 -8.67
N SER A 146 22.43 -9.84 -7.39
CA SER A 146 23.51 -9.13 -6.70
C SER A 146 24.85 -9.49 -7.34
N SER A 147 25.59 -8.49 -7.82
CA SER A 147 26.97 -8.59 -8.32
C SER A 147 27.95 -8.98 -7.21
#